data_AF-A0A920EY34-F1
#
_entry.id   AF-A0A920EY34-F1
#
_cell.length_a   1.000
_cell.length_b   1.000
_cell.length_c   1.000
_cell.angle_alpha   90.00
_cell.angle_beta   90.00
_cell.angle_gamma   90.00
#
_symmetry.space_group_name_H-M   'P 1'
#
loop_
_entity.id
_entity.type
_entity.pdbx_description
1 polymer ?
#
loop_
_entity_poly.entity_id
_entity_poly.type
_entity_poly.pdbx_seq_one_letter_code
_entity_poly.pdbx_strand_id
1 'polypeptide(L)'
;MQIFFSNSVKNGLLPIVLDTEIIEQLFVAARKNLFFQLKVDLPSQQITNAELNFKEEFEIAEDIKSFLIAGMDEISMTLQYKEDIKNYENRRLKEKPWVAEDPQEILK
;
A
#
# COMPACT_ATOMS: atom_id res chain seq x y z
N MET A 1 -11.84 13.11 2.54
CA MET A 1 -11.44 12.36 1.32
C MET A 1 -9.96 11.98 1.33
N GLN A 2 -9.01 12.91 1.58
CA GLN A 2 -7.57 12.56 1.60
C GLN A 2 -7.14 11.63 2.75
N ILE A 3 -7.70 11.76 3.95
CA ILE A 3 -7.38 10.87 5.08
C ILE A 3 -7.74 9.42 4.74
N PHE A 4 -8.91 9.20 4.13
CA PHE A 4 -9.33 7.86 3.69
C PHE A 4 -8.37 7.32 2.65
N PHE A 5 -8.07 8.11 1.61
CA PHE A 5 -7.14 7.72 0.54
C PHE A 5 -5.78 7.28 1.10
N SER A 6 -5.19 8.08 2.00
CA SER A 6 -3.91 7.76 2.64
C SER A 6 -3.98 6.47 3.48
N ASN A 7 -5.00 6.33 4.32
CA ASN A 7 -5.16 5.14 5.15
C ASN A 7 -5.44 3.88 4.32
N SER A 8 -6.23 3.99 3.24
CA SER A 8 -6.50 2.86 2.35
C SER A 8 -5.22 2.34 1.71
N VAL A 9 -4.38 3.24 1.19
CA VAL A 9 -3.10 2.86 0.58
C VAL A 9 -2.21 2.16 1.59
N LYS A 10 -2.07 2.71 2.80
CA LYS A 10 -1.26 2.09 3.87
C LYS A 10 -1.73 0.68 4.22
N ASN A 11 -3.03 0.42 4.14
CA ASN A 11 -3.61 -0.89 4.40
C ASN A 11 -3.66 -1.81 3.17
N GLY A 12 -2.97 -1.46 2.07
CA GLY A 12 -2.93 -2.26 0.85
C GLY A 12 -4.21 -2.20 0.01
N LEU A 13 -5.13 -1.28 0.31
CA LEU A 13 -6.34 -1.04 -0.49
C LEU A 13 -6.03 -0.03 -1.59
N LEU A 14 -6.43 -0.35 -2.83
CA LEU A 14 -6.28 0.49 -4.01
C LEU A 14 -7.54 1.38 -4.20
N PRO A 15 -7.50 2.67 -3.81
CA PRO A 15 -8.56 3.61 -4.17
C PRO A 15 -8.40 4.04 -5.63
N ILE A 16 -9.48 3.91 -6.40
CA ILE A 16 -9.56 4.35 -7.81
C ILE A 16 -10.61 5.45 -7.90
N VAL A 17 -10.23 6.58 -8.49
CA VAL A 17 -11.15 7.67 -8.81
C VAL A 17 -11.61 7.49 -10.26
N LEU A 18 -12.93 7.53 -10.46
CA LEU A 18 -13.56 7.43 -11.78
C LEU A 18 -14.65 8.50 -11.89
N ASP A 19 -15.02 8.81 -13.13
CA ASP A 19 -16.14 9.71 -13.40
C ASP A 19 -17.48 9.12 -12.91
N THR A 20 -18.41 10.01 -12.58
CA THR A 20 -19.68 9.62 -11.93
C THR A 20 -20.52 8.75 -12.87
N GLU A 21 -20.51 9.07 -14.16
CA GLU A 21 -21.23 8.33 -15.20
C GLU A 21 -20.73 6.87 -15.31
N ILE A 22 -19.42 6.67 -15.18
CA ILE A 22 -18.79 5.34 -15.20
C ILE A 22 -19.21 4.56 -13.96
N ILE A 23 -19.14 5.20 -12.79
CA ILE A 23 -19.56 4.58 -11.52
C ILE A 23 -21.03 4.14 -11.58
N GLU A 24 -21.92 4.98 -12.11
CA GLU A 24 -23.33 4.64 -12.28
C GLU A 24 -23.54 3.45 -13.23
N GLN A 25 -22.84 3.42 -14.37
CA GLN A 25 -22.88 2.30 -15.30
C GLN A 25 -22.47 0.98 -14.62
N LEU A 26 -21.38 1.00 -13.86
CA LEU A 26 -20.89 -0.17 -13.12
C LEU A 26 -21.89 -0.62 -12.06
N PHE A 27 -22.52 0.31 -11.32
CA PHE A 27 -23.55 -0.04 -10.34
C PHE A 27 -24.78 -0.67 -10.99
N VAL A 28 -25.23 -0.16 -12.13
CA VAL A 28 -26.36 -0.75 -12.86
C VAL A 28 -26.05 -2.17 -13.30
N ALA A 29 -24.84 -2.41 -13.81
CA ALA A 29 -24.42 -3.76 -14.18
C ALA A 29 -24.32 -4.71 -12.98
N ALA A 30 -23.71 -4.26 -11.89
CA ALA A 30 -23.56 -5.04 -10.66
C ALA A 30 -24.91 -5.42 -10.02
N ARG A 31 -25.93 -4.55 -10.11
CA ARG A 31 -27.28 -4.86 -9.62
C ARG A 31 -28.02 -5.91 -10.46
N LYS A 32 -27.66 -6.05 -11.74
CA LYS A 32 -28.29 -7.00 -12.67
C LYS A 32 -27.65 -8.39 -12.62
N ASN A 33 -26.37 -8.48 -12.24
CA ASN A 33 -25.64 -9.74 -12.16
C ASN A 33 -25.01 -9.91 -10.77
N LEU A 34 -25.49 -10.88 -9.99
CA LEU A 34 -24.97 -11.18 -8.65
C LEU A 34 -23.49 -11.64 -8.67
N PHE A 35 -23.03 -12.16 -9.80
CA PHE A 35 -21.64 -12.59 -10.02
C PHE A 35 -20.83 -11.59 -10.84
N PHE A 36 -21.22 -10.32 -10.82
CA PHE A 36 -20.50 -9.26 -11.50
C PHE A 36 -19.04 -9.18 -11.06
N GLN A 37 -18.12 -9.25 -12.03
CA GLN A 37 -16.68 -9.15 -11.80
C GLN A 37 -16.08 -7.97 -12.55
N LEU A 38 -15.13 -7.30 -11.92
CA LEU A 38 -14.25 -6.33 -12.57
C LEU A 38 -12.83 -6.84 -12.43
N LYS A 39 -12.08 -6.82 -13.52
CA LYS A 39 -10.65 -7.05 -13.50
C LYS A 39 -9.95 -5.70 -13.42
N VAL A 40 -9.15 -5.51 -12.38
CA VAL A 40 -8.30 -4.33 -12.20
C VAL A 40 -6.85 -4.76 -12.39
N ASP A 41 -6.18 -4.15 -13.36
CA ASP A 41 -4.76 -4.34 -13.63
C ASP A 41 -4.01 -3.08 -13.22
N LEU A 42 -3.36 -3.12 -12.05
CA LEU A 42 -2.62 -1.99 -11.51
C LEU A 42 -1.36 -1.62 -12.32
N PRO A 43 -0.54 -2.58 -12.81
CA PRO A 43 0.62 -2.24 -13.65
C PRO A 43 0.26 -1.43 -14.90
N SER A 44 -0.81 -1.81 -15.60
CA SER A 44 -1.31 -1.11 -16.79
C SER A 44 -2.36 -0.04 -16.49
N GLN A 45 -2.76 0.11 -15.23
CA GLN A 45 -3.78 1.04 -14.72
C GLN A 45 -5.11 0.97 -15.49
N GLN A 46 -5.60 -0.25 -15.70
CA GLN A 46 -6.81 -0.53 -16.46
C GLN A 46 -7.85 -1.30 -15.64
N ILE A 47 -9.12 -0.94 -15.83
CA ILE A 47 -10.28 -1.68 -15.35
C ILE A 47 -10.99 -2.27 -16.56
N THR A 48 -11.31 -3.57 -16.48
CA THR A 48 -11.99 -4.27 -17.59
C THR A 48 -13.11 -5.17 -17.09
N ASN A 49 -14.14 -5.30 -17.91
CA ASN A 49 -15.16 -6.33 -17.78
C ASN A 49 -15.51 -6.83 -19.19
N ALA A 50 -15.24 -8.11 -19.44
CA ALA A 50 -15.44 -8.72 -20.75
C ALA A 50 -16.93 -8.90 -21.10
N GLU A 51 -17.79 -9.18 -20.12
CA GLU A 51 -19.24 -9.37 -20.34
C GLU A 51 -19.92 -8.08 -20.83
N LEU A 52 -19.43 -6.93 -20.36
CA LEU A 52 -19.93 -5.61 -20.74
C LEU A 52 -19.19 -5.00 -21.94
N ASN A 53 -18.12 -5.65 -22.43
CA ASN A 53 -17.15 -5.03 -23.33
C ASN A 53 -16.67 -3.65 -22.81
N PHE A 54 -16.45 -3.58 -21.49
CA PHE A 54 -16.07 -2.36 -20.77
C PHE A 54 -14.57 -2.33 -20.55
N LYS A 55 -13.97 -1.16 -20.80
CA LYS A 55 -12.55 -0.88 -20.55
C LYS A 55 -12.41 0.60 -20.18
N GLU A 56 -11.74 0.86 -19.07
CA GLU A 56 -11.47 2.21 -18.57
C GLU A 56 -10.05 2.30 -18.01
N GLU A 57 -9.42 3.47 -18.17
CA GLU A 57 -8.11 3.75 -17.58
C GLU A 57 -8.28 4.53 -16.28
N PHE A 58 -7.35 4.37 -15.34
CA PHE A 58 -7.33 5.16 -14.13
C PHE A 58 -5.93 5.71 -13.85
N GLU A 59 -5.88 6.76 -13.06
CA GLU A 59 -4.63 7.39 -12.66
C GLU A 59 -4.32 7.10 -11.19
N ILE A 60 -3.04 6.85 -10.90
CA ILE A 60 -2.51 6.74 -9.56
C ILE A 60 -1.06 7.25 -9.54
N ALA A 61 -0.63 7.82 -8.41
CA ALA A 61 0.75 8.25 -8.25
C ALA A 61 1.71 7.05 -8.28
N GLU A 62 2.85 7.20 -8.97
CA GLU A 62 3.82 6.11 -9.19
C GLU A 62 4.38 5.52 -7.88
N ASP A 63 4.61 6.35 -6.86
CA ASP A 63 5.08 5.90 -5.54
C ASP A 63 4.05 4.98 -4.86
N ILE A 64 2.76 5.32 -4.98
CA ILE A 64 1.64 4.55 -4.41
C ILE A 64 1.48 3.24 -5.18
N LYS A 65 1.56 3.30 -6.50
CA LYS A 65 1.53 2.11 -7.36
C LYS A 65 2.66 1.16 -7.01
N SER A 66 3.89 1.65 -6.89
CA SER A 66 5.06 0.86 -6.53
C SER A 66 4.89 0.21 -5.16
N PHE A 67 4.38 0.97 -4.17
CA PHE A 67 4.09 0.47 -2.84
C PHE A 67 3.06 -0.68 -2.86
N LEU A 68 1.94 -0.49 -3.55
CA LEU A 68 0.88 -1.50 -3.66
C LEU A 68 1.34 -2.75 -4.45
N ILE A 69 2.14 -2.58 -5.51
CA ILE A 69 2.70 -3.70 -6.29
C ILE A 69 3.71 -4.51 -5.47
N ALA A 70 4.57 -3.83 -4.70
CA ALA A 70 5.57 -4.49 -3.88
C ALA A 70 4.96 -5.26 -2.69
N GLY A 71 3.67 -5.04 -2.38
CA GLY A 71 3.01 -5.58 -1.20
C GLY A 71 3.70 -5.14 0.10
N MET A 72 4.39 -4.00 0.06
CA MET A 72 5.08 -3.45 1.21
C MET A 72 4.04 -2.93 2.18
N ASP A 73 4.08 -3.40 3.41
CA ASP A 73 3.42 -2.76 4.54
C ASP A 73 4.43 -1.79 5.21
N GLU A 74 3.97 -0.86 6.07
CA GLU A 74 4.82 0.09 6.81
C GLU A 74 5.97 -0.63 7.58
N ILE A 75 5.73 -1.89 7.97
CA ILE A 75 6.70 -2.80 8.60
C ILE A 75 7.79 -3.25 7.61
N SER A 76 7.44 -3.56 6.36
CA SER A 76 8.40 -3.96 5.32
C SER A 76 9.34 -2.80 4.95
N MET A 77 8.83 -1.57 4.97
CA MET A 77 9.61 -0.35 4.75
C MET A 77 10.62 -0.11 5.88
N THR A 78 10.22 -0.26 7.15
CA THR A 78 11.16 -0.15 8.29
C THR A 78 12.17 -1.31 8.33
N LEU A 79 11.77 -2.51 7.89
CA LEU A 79 12.67 -3.67 7.73
C LEU A 79 13.79 -3.43 6.71
N GLN A 80 13.61 -2.57 5.71
CA GLN A 80 14.71 -2.22 4.79
C GLN A 80 15.85 -1.50 5.50
N TYR A 81 15.55 -0.72 6.53
CA TYR A 81 16.55 -0.03 7.34
C TYR A 81 17.13 -0.93 8.43
N LYS A 82 16.72 -2.19 8.55
CA LYS A 82 17.21 -3.11 9.59
C LYS A 82 18.73 -3.25 9.56
N GLU A 83 19.32 -3.28 8.37
CA GLU A 83 20.76 -3.40 8.21
C GLU A 83 21.49 -2.09 8.56
N ASP A 84 20.92 -0.94 8.20
CA ASP A 84 21.44 0.38 8.57
C ASP A 84 21.34 0.64 10.08
N ILE A 85 20.22 0.25 10.70
CA ILE A 85 20.02 0.30 12.16
C ILE A 85 21.06 -0.58 12.85
N LYS A 86 21.26 -1.82 12.37
CA LYS A 86 22.28 -2.72 12.91
C LYS A 86 23.69 -2.17 12.75
N ASN A 87 24.01 -1.57 11.61
CA ASN A 87 25.31 -0.95 11.35
C ASN A 87 25.54 0.27 12.26
N TYR A 88 24.51 1.10 12.44
CA TYR A 88 24.52 2.22 13.37
C TYR A 88 24.73 1.75 14.82
N GLU A 89 23.99 0.73 15.28
CA GLU A 89 24.12 0.15 16.62
C GLU A 89 25.52 -0.44 16.86
N ASN A 90 26.06 -1.20 15.88
CA ASN A 90 27.42 -1.72 15.95
C ASN A 90 28.48 -0.62 16.04
N ARG A 91 28.30 0.48 15.30
CA ARG A 91 29.19 1.65 15.39
C ARG A 91 29.05 2.33 16.74
N ARG A 92 27.82 2.54 17.22
CA ARG A 92 27.52 3.15 18.53
C ARG A 92 28.12 2.35 19.69
N LEU A 93 28.05 1.02 19.65
CA LEU A 93 28.66 0.14 20.66
C LEU A 93 30.19 0.24 20.69
N LYS A 94 30.83 0.47 19.54
CA LYS A 94 32.29 0.68 19.45
C LYS A 94 32.71 2.07 19.93
N GLU A 95 31.94 3.10 19.60
CA GLU A 95 32.25 4.50 19.94
C GLU A 95 31.85 4.86 21.37
N LYS A 96 30.82 4.20 21.91
CA LYS A 96 30.25 4.46 23.23
C LYS A 96 30.01 3.13 23.96
N PRO A 97 31.07 2.46 24.46
CA PRO A 97 30.96 1.14 25.07
C PRO A 97 30.10 1.09 26.34
N TRP A 98 29.87 2.23 27.01
CA TRP A 98 28.97 2.36 28.17
C TRP A 98 27.46 2.31 27.80
N VAL A 99 27.12 2.21 26.52
CA VAL A 99 25.73 2.07 26.05
C VAL A 99 25.25 0.61 26.11
N ALA A 100 26.15 -0.35 26.35
CA ALA A 100 25.84 -1.76 26.49
C ALA A 100 25.23 -2.13 27.86
N GLU A 101 24.41 -1.25 28.44
CA GLU A 101 23.71 -1.53 29.70
C GLU A 101 22.29 -2.04 29.43
N ASP A 102 22.03 -3.24 29.96
CA ASP A 102 20.74 -3.90 30.00
C ASP A 102 19.73 -3.05 30.81
N PRO A 103 18.54 -2.69 30.27
CA PRO A 103 17.54 -1.93 31.01
C PRO A 103 17.07 -2.56 32.33
N GLN A 104 17.45 -3.81 32.64
CA GLN A 104 17.06 -4.50 33.86
C GLN A 104 17.95 -4.26 35.09
N GLU A 105 19.09 -3.57 34.99
CA GLU A 105 19.94 -3.29 36.16
C GLU A 105 19.61 -2.00 36.94
N ILE A 106 18.66 -1.18 36.49
CA ILE A 106 18.33 0.09 37.16
C ILE A 106 17.37 -0.11 38.37
N LEU A 107 16.98 -1.34 38.70
CA LEU A 107 16.09 -1.65 39.85
C LEU A 107 16.69 -2.66 40.85
N LYS A 108 17.97 -2.52 41.19
CA LYS A 108 18.51 -3.09 42.44
C LYS A 108 19.20 -2.03 43.30
#